data_AF-A0A3D2RV76-F1
#
_entry.id   AF-A0A3D2RV76-F1
#
_cell.length_a   1.000
_cell.length_b   1.000
_cell.length_c   1.000
_cell.angle_alpha   90.00
_cell.angle_beta   90.00
_cell.angle_gamma   90.00
#
_symmetry.space_group_name_H-M   'P 1'
#
loop_
_entity.id
_entity.type
_entity.pdbx_description
1 polymer ?
#
loop_
_entity_poly.entity_id
_entity_poly.type
_entity_poly.pdbx_seq_one_letter_code
_entity_poly.pdbx_strand_id
1 'polypeptide(L)'
;NRRVQVFNPAGKLEARWGDLSRTAAVHVSKGLVYVGEYYAGGSEAYKVAGRLGPRVSILDTKGNILARLSEEAFGDEPGRFYAPHAIATDSNDDIYVAEVSYAEFGMHPNSDKELRSMQKLIKKCSA
;
A
#
# COMPACT_ATOMS: atom_id res chain seq x y z
N ASN A 1 12.47 -2.77 1.78
CA ASN A 1 12.71 -1.65 0.86
C ASN A 1 11.84 -0.48 1.31
N ARG A 2 12.37 0.74 1.55
CA ARG A 2 11.63 1.90 2.11
C ARG A 2 11.73 3.14 1.22
N ARG A 3 11.63 2.93 -0.08
CA ARG A 3 11.86 3.97 -1.09
C ARG A 3 11.25 3.58 -2.43
N VAL A 4 11.01 4.60 -3.26
CA VAL A 4 10.84 4.47 -4.71
C VAL A 4 12.03 5.11 -5.40
N GLN A 5 12.45 4.54 -6.52
CA GLN A 5 13.52 5.09 -7.36
C GLN A 5 12.97 5.30 -8.77
N VAL A 6 13.25 6.47 -9.33
CA VAL A 6 12.84 6.84 -10.69
C VAL A 6 14.07 6.86 -11.57
N PHE A 7 13.99 6.15 -12.69
CA PHE A 7 15.04 6.07 -13.69
C PHE A 7 14.52 6.58 -15.02
N ASN A 8 15.38 7.23 -15.79
CA ASN A 8 15.06 7.56 -17.17
C ASN A 8 15.14 6.32 -18.08
N PRO A 9 14.74 6.41 -19.35
CA PRO A 9 14.78 5.28 -20.28
C PRO A 9 16.19 4.72 -20.55
N ALA A 10 17.25 5.49 -20.27
CA ALA A 10 18.63 5.02 -20.36
C ALA A 10 19.14 4.35 -19.06
N GLY A 11 18.28 4.20 -18.04
CA GLY A 11 18.63 3.58 -16.76
C GLY A 11 19.36 4.51 -15.78
N LYS A 12 19.45 5.82 -16.07
CA LYS A 12 20.05 6.79 -15.14
C LYS A 12 19.05 7.12 -14.03
N LEU A 13 19.50 7.06 -12.78
CA LEU A 13 18.72 7.50 -11.61
C LEU A 13 18.45 9.01 -11.68
N GLU A 14 17.18 9.40 -11.64
CA GLU A 14 16.75 10.81 -11.66
C GLU A 14 16.24 11.28 -10.30
N ALA A 15 15.56 10.39 -9.57
CA ALA A 15 15.03 10.72 -8.25
C ALA A 15 14.99 9.50 -7.33
N ARG A 16 15.01 9.78 -6.03
CA ARG A 16 14.77 8.81 -4.96
C ARG A 16 13.79 9.42 -3.97
N TRP A 17 12.67 8.73 -3.76
CA TRP A 17 11.63 9.17 -2.83
C TRP A 17 11.71 8.35 -1.54
N GLY A 18 11.77 9.06 -0.41
CA GLY A 18 11.76 8.50 0.94
C GLY A 18 10.41 8.68 1.63
N ASP A 19 10.39 8.59 2.96
CA ASP A 19 9.17 8.68 3.79
C ASP A 19 8.07 7.64 3.44
N LEU A 20 8.54 6.46 3.03
CA LEU A 20 7.72 5.30 2.76
C LEU A 20 8.07 4.19 3.78
N SER A 21 7.05 3.42 4.16
CA SER A 21 7.18 2.17 4.90
C SER A 21 7.73 1.07 3.96
N ARG A 22 7.48 -0.22 4.23
CA ARG A 22 7.94 -1.26 3.29
C ARG A 22 7.13 -1.17 2.00
N THR A 23 7.74 -0.63 0.96
CA THR A 23 7.14 -0.56 -0.38
C THR A 23 7.16 -1.93 -1.03
N ALA A 24 5.98 -2.41 -1.43
CA ALA A 24 5.78 -3.69 -2.10
C ALA A 24 5.14 -3.56 -3.49
N ALA A 25 4.43 -2.47 -3.77
CA ALA A 25 3.80 -2.22 -5.06
C ALA A 25 4.02 -0.79 -5.52
N VAL A 26 4.13 -0.59 -6.84
CA VAL A 26 4.08 0.73 -7.48
C VAL A 26 3.19 0.61 -8.73
N HIS A 27 2.22 1.51 -8.85
CA HIS A 27 1.37 1.67 -10.04
C HIS A 27 1.34 3.14 -10.43
N VAL A 28 1.40 3.44 -11.73
CA VAL A 28 1.38 4.82 -12.24
C VAL A 28 0.21 4.96 -13.21
N SER A 29 -0.67 5.94 -12.96
CA SER A 29 -1.81 6.20 -13.82
C SER A 29 -2.25 7.66 -13.71
N LYS A 30 -2.58 8.28 -14.85
CA LYS A 30 -3.12 9.65 -14.94
C LYS A 30 -2.31 10.69 -14.13
N GLY A 31 -0.98 10.59 -14.12
CA GLY A 31 -0.10 11.53 -13.41
C GLY A 31 -0.02 11.31 -11.89
N LEU A 32 -0.58 10.22 -11.38
CA LEU A 32 -0.49 9.80 -9.98
C LEU A 32 0.35 8.53 -9.86
N VAL A 33 1.04 8.41 -8.73
CA VAL A 33 1.79 7.22 -8.34
C VAL A 33 1.16 6.61 -7.09
N TYR A 34 0.74 5.37 -7.19
CA TYR A 34 0.16 4.59 -6.10
C TYR A 34 1.22 3.64 -5.56
N VAL A 35 1.45 3.68 -4.25
CA VAL A 35 2.48 2.89 -3.58
C VAL A 35 1.82 2.03 -2.52
N GLY A 36 1.94 0.71 -2.69
CA GLY A 36 1.52 -0.27 -1.71
C GLY A 36 2.57 -0.35 -0.61
N GLU A 37 2.17 -0.04 0.61
CA GLU A 37 3.05 -0.01 1.78
C GLU A 37 2.53 -0.98 2.83
N TYR A 38 3.44 -1.81 3.35
CA TYR A 38 3.17 -2.65 4.50
C TYR A 38 4.22 -2.42 5.57
N TYR A 39 3.94 -2.92 6.76
CA TYR A 39 4.88 -2.93 7.87
C TYR A 39 5.18 -4.39 8.21
N ALA A 40 6.40 -4.67 8.68
CA ALA A 40 6.75 -6.01 9.14
C ALA A 40 7.04 -6.01 10.62
N GLY A 41 6.53 -7.03 11.29
CA GLY A 41 6.46 -7.16 12.73
C GLY A 41 5.00 -7.34 13.12
N GLY A 42 4.73 -8.25 14.06
CA GLY A 42 3.39 -8.52 14.54
C GLY A 42 2.70 -7.30 15.15
N SER A 43 1.49 -7.50 15.67
CA SER A 43 0.63 -6.46 16.25
C SER A 43 1.33 -5.50 17.24
N GLU A 44 2.32 -5.98 18.00
CA GLU A 44 3.06 -5.14 18.96
C GLU A 44 4.01 -4.14 18.28
N ALA A 45 4.65 -4.55 17.18
CA ALA A 45 5.53 -3.65 16.42
C ALA A 45 4.71 -2.56 15.70
N TYR A 46 3.47 -2.86 15.29
CA TYR A 46 2.53 -1.87 14.76
C TYR A 46 2.20 -0.76 15.79
N LYS A 47 1.93 -1.12 17.05
CA LYS A 47 1.58 -0.15 18.12
C LYS A 47 2.70 0.87 18.37
N VAL A 48 3.95 0.43 18.28
CA VAL A 48 5.14 1.27 18.50
C VAL A 48 5.52 2.04 17.23
N ALA A 49 5.20 1.49 16.05
CA ALA A 49 5.60 2.06 14.76
C ALA A 49 4.76 3.25 14.29
N GLY A 50 3.66 3.59 14.98
CA GLY A 50 2.91 4.84 14.82
C GLY A 50 2.61 5.24 13.38
N ARG A 51 1.43 4.86 12.86
CA ARG A 51 0.90 5.26 11.55
C ARG A 51 1.71 4.75 10.33
N LEU A 52 2.54 3.70 10.46
CA LEU A 52 3.37 3.17 9.36
C LEU A 52 2.67 2.19 8.40
N GLY A 53 1.33 2.12 8.43
CA GLY A 53 0.53 1.23 7.58
C GLY A 53 0.30 -0.16 8.20
N PRO A 54 -0.28 -1.12 7.46
CA PRO A 54 -0.37 -1.18 5.99
C PRO A 54 -1.36 -0.19 5.37
N ARG A 55 -1.04 0.29 4.16
CA ARG A 55 -1.76 1.38 3.46
C ARG A 55 -1.44 1.46 1.98
N VAL A 56 -2.15 2.33 1.28
CA VAL A 56 -1.76 2.85 -0.05
C VAL A 56 -1.41 4.32 0.05
N SER A 57 -0.20 4.72 -0.33
CA SER A 57 0.14 6.14 -0.54
C SER A 57 -0.11 6.55 -1.98
N ILE A 58 -0.68 7.74 -2.17
CA ILE A 58 -0.88 8.38 -3.46
C ILE A 58 0.06 9.58 -3.52
N LEU A 59 0.92 9.61 -4.53
CA LEU A 59 1.91 10.65 -4.76
C LEU A 59 1.71 11.29 -6.13
N ASP A 60 2.23 12.50 -6.32
CA ASP A 60 2.49 13.03 -7.66
C ASP A 60 3.76 12.40 -8.27
N THR A 61 4.02 12.69 -9.55
CA THR A 61 5.22 12.20 -10.26
C THR A 61 6.54 12.87 -9.84
N LYS A 62 6.49 13.84 -8.91
CA LYS A 62 7.67 14.43 -8.29
C LYS A 62 8.00 13.78 -6.95
N GLY A 63 7.13 12.90 -6.44
CA GLY A 63 7.28 12.20 -5.17
C GLY A 63 6.66 12.93 -3.98
N ASN A 64 5.83 13.95 -4.20
CA ASN A 64 5.07 14.59 -3.13
C ASN A 64 3.88 13.71 -2.75
N ILE A 65 3.70 13.45 -1.46
CA ILE A 65 2.57 12.66 -0.94
C ILE A 65 1.31 13.53 -0.98
N LEU A 66 0.30 13.10 -1.73
CA LEU A 66 -0.99 13.76 -1.87
C LEU A 66 -2.02 13.20 -0.89
N ALA A 67 -1.98 11.88 -0.66
CA ALA A 67 -2.88 11.20 0.28
C ALA A 67 -2.28 9.87 0.78
N ARG A 68 -2.77 9.41 1.93
CA ARG A 68 -2.54 8.06 2.45
C ARG A 68 -3.89 7.43 2.76
N LEU A 69 -4.15 6.28 2.16
CA LEU A 69 -5.37 5.50 2.38
C LEU A 69 -5.10 4.49 3.49
N SER A 70 -5.73 4.70 4.64
CA SER A 70 -5.46 4.08 5.95
C SER A 70 -4.38 4.78 6.78
N GLU A 71 -4.72 4.99 8.05
CA GLU A 71 -3.78 5.26 9.14
C GLU A 71 -3.86 4.17 10.23
N GLU A 72 -4.59 3.10 9.91
CA GLU A 72 -5.01 2.03 10.81
C GLU A 72 -4.10 0.82 10.72
N ALA A 73 -4.28 -0.08 11.70
CA ALA A 73 -3.61 -1.37 11.74
C ALA A 73 -4.08 -2.27 10.61
N PHE A 74 -3.40 -3.41 10.48
CA PHE A 74 -3.86 -4.43 9.57
C PHE A 74 -5.25 -4.97 9.96
N GLY A 75 -6.02 -5.44 8.98
CA GLY A 75 -7.30 -6.10 9.27
C GLY A 75 -8.29 -6.14 8.10
N ASP A 76 -9.44 -6.76 8.37
CA ASP A 76 -10.52 -6.97 7.40
C ASP A 76 -11.48 -5.79 7.26
N GLU A 77 -11.50 -4.88 8.24
CA GLU A 77 -12.43 -3.76 8.27
C GLU A 77 -12.25 -2.81 7.07
N PRO A 78 -13.32 -2.13 6.60
CA PRO A 78 -13.22 -1.17 5.51
C PRO A 78 -12.13 -0.11 5.77
N GLY A 79 -11.25 0.08 4.79
CA GLY A 79 -10.13 1.00 4.90
C GLY A 79 -8.89 0.41 5.58
N ARG A 80 -8.91 -0.84 6.05
CA ARG A 80 -7.73 -1.58 6.50
C ARG A 80 -7.15 -2.48 5.40
N PHE A 81 -5.88 -2.80 5.57
CA PHE A 81 -5.07 -3.61 4.65
C PHE A 81 -4.33 -4.69 5.43
N TYR A 82 -3.73 -5.66 4.77
CA TYR A 82 -2.76 -6.59 5.33
C TYR A 82 -1.39 -6.29 4.75
N ALA A 83 -1.20 -6.57 3.45
CA ALA A 83 0.09 -6.44 2.79
C ALA A 83 -0.09 -6.11 1.30
N PRO A 84 -0.31 -4.83 0.94
CA PRO A 84 -0.55 -4.40 -0.45
C PRO A 84 0.66 -4.69 -1.38
N HIS A 85 0.53 -5.69 -2.25
CA HIS A 85 1.62 -6.18 -3.12
C HIS A 85 1.34 -6.04 -4.62
N ALA A 86 0.10 -5.72 -5.01
CA ALA A 86 -0.18 -5.22 -6.35
C ALA A 86 -1.26 -4.14 -6.28
N ILE A 87 -1.18 -3.16 -7.18
CA ILE A 87 -2.15 -2.09 -7.32
C ILE A 87 -2.47 -1.91 -8.81
N ALA A 88 -3.75 -1.70 -9.11
CA ALA A 88 -4.21 -1.25 -10.42
C ALA A 88 -5.33 -0.22 -10.25
N THR A 89 -5.58 0.57 -11.28
CA THR A 89 -6.73 1.48 -11.34
C THR A 89 -7.53 1.27 -12.62
N ASP A 90 -8.83 1.50 -12.56
CA ASP A 90 -9.70 1.46 -13.74
C ASP A 90 -10.02 2.87 -14.29
N SER A 91 -10.86 2.93 -15.33
CA SER A 91 -11.26 4.18 -15.97
C SER A 91 -12.03 5.13 -15.04
N ASN A 92 -12.67 4.61 -13.99
CA ASN A 92 -13.42 5.36 -12.99
C ASN A 92 -12.56 5.84 -11.83
N ASP A 93 -11.24 5.60 -11.88
CA ASP A 93 -10.30 5.88 -10.80
C ASP A 93 -10.53 5.04 -9.53
N ASP A 94 -11.24 3.91 -9.65
CA ASP A 94 -11.30 2.93 -8.57
C ASP A 94 -9.94 2.23 -8.45
N ILE A 95 -9.55 1.92 -7.20
CA ILE A 95 -8.25 1.32 -6.89
C ILE A 95 -8.46 -0.15 -6.51
N TYR A 96 -7.77 -1.04 -7.19
CA TYR A 96 -7.74 -2.47 -6.91
C TYR A 96 -6.42 -2.79 -6.23
N VAL A 97 -6.49 -3.45 -5.07
CA VAL A 97 -5.31 -3.80 -4.27
C VAL A 97 -5.32 -5.31 -4.06
N ALA A 98 -4.25 -5.99 -4.48
CA ALA A 98 -4.03 -7.39 -4.15
C ALA A 98 -2.99 -7.50 -3.03
N GLU A 99 -3.20 -8.46 -2.14
CA GLU A 99 -2.55 -8.54 -0.84
C GLU A 99 -2.03 -9.95 -0.59
N VAL A 100 -0.79 -10.07 -0.09
CA VAL A 100 -0.18 -11.35 0.31
C VAL A 100 -0.52 -11.69 1.76
N SER A 101 -1.79 -11.55 2.13
CA SER A 101 -2.28 -11.59 3.52
C SER A 101 -1.95 -12.89 4.24
N TYR A 102 -2.03 -14.04 3.55
CA TYR A 102 -1.69 -15.34 4.14
C TYR A 102 -0.22 -15.44 4.51
N ALA A 103 0.69 -15.06 3.61
CA ALA A 103 2.12 -15.15 3.85
C ALA A 103 2.58 -14.22 4.99
N GLU A 104 2.00 -13.02 5.08
CA GLU A 104 2.40 -12.04 6.09
C GLU A 104 1.70 -12.25 7.45
N PHE A 105 0.43 -12.69 7.47
CA PHE A 105 -0.38 -12.77 8.70
C PHE A 105 -1.09 -14.10 8.92
N GLY A 106 -1.30 -14.92 7.89
CA GLY A 106 -2.07 -16.17 7.96
C GLY A 106 -1.25 -17.42 8.32
N MET A 107 0.07 -17.38 8.19
CA MET A 107 0.98 -18.49 8.49
C MET A 107 1.18 -18.74 10.01
N HIS A 108 0.10 -18.77 10.78
CA HIS A 108 0.14 -19.08 12.21
C HIS A 108 -0.43 -20.48 12.45
N PRO A 109 0.24 -21.32 13.25
CA PRO A 109 -0.33 -22.61 13.62
C PRO A 109 -1.67 -22.37 14.33
N ASN A 110 -2.75 -22.97 13.80
CA ASN A 110 -4.14 -22.89 14.27
C ASN A 110 -4.99 -21.70 13.78
N SER A 111 -4.66 -21.06 12.65
CA SER A 111 -5.57 -20.13 11.99
C SER A 111 -6.23 -20.77 10.76
N ASP A 112 -7.47 -21.25 10.91
CA ASP A 112 -8.31 -21.69 9.77
C ASP A 112 -8.96 -20.52 9.03
N LYS A 113 -8.71 -19.28 9.49
CA LYS A 113 -9.31 -18.08 8.92
C LYS A 113 -8.64 -17.72 7.59
N GLU A 114 -9.44 -17.73 6.52
CA GLU A 114 -9.04 -17.12 5.25
C GLU A 114 -8.97 -15.59 5.41
N LEU A 115 -7.84 -15.00 4.99
CA LEU A 115 -7.62 -13.57 5.00
C LEU A 115 -7.87 -13.00 3.61
N ARG A 116 -8.58 -11.87 3.53
CA ARG A 116 -8.84 -11.18 2.27
C ARG A 116 -7.53 -10.90 1.52
N SER A 117 -7.45 -11.36 0.27
CA SER A 117 -6.29 -11.21 -0.61
C SER A 117 -6.49 -10.16 -1.71
N MET A 118 -7.70 -9.58 -1.81
CA MET A 118 -7.99 -8.53 -2.78
C MET A 118 -9.10 -7.60 -2.26
N GLN A 119 -8.98 -6.32 -2.56
CA GLN A 119 -10.03 -5.34 -2.31
C GLN A 119 -10.11 -4.25 -3.38
N LYS A 120 -11.32 -3.73 -3.56
CA LYS A 120 -11.62 -2.58 -4.40
C LYS A 120 -11.97 -1.37 -3.53
N LEU A 121 -11.30 -0.25 -3.78
CA LEU A 121 -11.56 1.03 -3.13
C LEU A 121 -12.23 1.95 -4.15
N ILE A 122 -13.41 2.45 -3.80
CA ILE A 122 -14.16 3.40 -4.61
C ILE A 122 -14.17 4.76 -3.95
N LYS A 123 -14.11 5.83 -4.75
CA LYS A 123 -14.27 7.18 -4.24
C LYS A 123 -15.73 7.37 -3.83
N LYS A 124 -15.98 7.61 -2.54
CA LYS A 124 -17.30 8.08 -2.11
C LYS A 124 -17.37 9.60 -2.33
N CYS A 125 -18.32 10.05 -3.14
CA CYS A 125 -18.71 11.45 -3.11
C CYS A 125 -19.31 11.73 -1.73
N SER A 126 -18.76 12.70 -1.01
CA SER A 126 -19.43 13.29 0.14
C SER A 126 -20.76 13.89 -0.34
N ALA A 127 -21.86 13.47 0.29
CA ALA A 127 -23.17 14.10 0.13
C ALA A 127 -23.16 15.53 0.72
#